data_AF-A0A2S9XDT5-F1
#
_entry.id   AF-A0A2S9XDT5-F1
#
_cell.length_a   1.000
_cell.length_b   1.000
_cell.length_c   1.000
_cell.angle_alpha   90.00
_cell.angle_beta   90.00
_cell.angle_gamma   90.00
#
_symmetry.space_group_name_H-M   'P 1'
#
loop_
_entity.id
_entity.type
_entity.pdbx_description
1 polymer ?
#
loop_
_entity_poly.entity_id
_entity_poly.type
_entity_poly.pdbx_seq_one_letter_code
_entity_poly.pdbx_strand_id
1 'polypeptide(L)'
;MPVWKLMLGAGPPLALIATLAHVPDARAGNTVHPRTPVLWPDAPCIQTVDRSAESNFAFSYEIPAEDTLLSVDEFDDSRTHQFIGFCRQWPAGRPPPRYISTFDLERSVEAGLEQPELLDDPESTLETSAAWAGCWTRITADDARRPITYAAAADPVIWASAEVPAGTWLVAGYTWEPPYNLWMRAPWVVRVTDEAEPTEPVQAAATIADTADSLDGEELLELQICVDASPGSTLALAWASTKPAQLEWSTLATIDLDTGLNGPGELLVPFSPPESSWGQTLVLRATIEQPQGDAYVGHGLAPLIVFADPGDGDGDGDGNGDGDGGSANGDTDTGSDTGTETSAGADPSSGGGSRCSVDPRRGKLDRFGAPRALPFWALFLVLVRRRHARERSA
;
A
#
# COMPACT_ATOMS: atom_id res chain seq x y z
N MET A 1 -73.00 71.55 -19.31
CA MET A 1 -71.65 71.95 -18.84
C MET A 1 -71.50 71.52 -17.38
N PRO A 2 -70.35 71.00 -16.90
CA PRO A 2 -69.36 70.07 -17.48
C PRO A 2 -69.32 68.75 -16.67
N VAL A 3 -69.30 67.54 -17.24
CA VAL A 3 -68.20 66.77 -17.87
C VAL A 3 -66.97 66.57 -16.96
N TRP A 4 -66.93 65.44 -16.27
CA TRP A 4 -65.74 64.86 -15.64
C TRP A 4 -64.83 64.23 -16.71
N LYS A 5 -63.55 64.62 -16.74
CA LYS A 5 -62.50 64.02 -17.57
C LYS A 5 -61.62 63.14 -16.69
N LEU A 6 -61.69 61.83 -16.89
CA LEU A 6 -60.71 60.86 -16.40
C LEU A 6 -59.39 61.10 -17.14
N MET A 7 -58.30 61.39 -16.41
CA MET A 7 -56.94 61.33 -16.94
C MET A 7 -56.38 59.93 -16.66
N LEU A 8 -56.19 59.13 -17.71
CA LEU A 8 -55.31 57.95 -17.68
C LEU A 8 -53.87 58.44 -17.71
N GLY A 9 -53.13 58.20 -16.62
CA GLY A 9 -51.67 58.34 -16.58
C GLY A 9 -51.02 57.10 -17.20
N ALA A 10 -50.23 57.30 -18.25
CA ALA A 10 -49.35 56.30 -18.82
C ALA A 10 -48.15 56.09 -17.87
N GLY A 11 -48.08 54.93 -17.22
CA GLY A 11 -46.88 54.46 -16.53
C GLY A 11 -45.85 53.90 -17.52
N PRO A 12 -44.54 54.05 -17.28
CA PRO A 12 -43.51 53.55 -18.17
C PRO A 12 -43.46 52.01 -18.16
N PRO A 13 -43.05 51.37 -19.27
CA PRO A 13 -42.89 49.92 -19.33
C PRO A 13 -41.71 49.49 -18.44
N LEU A 14 -42.01 48.67 -17.44
CA LEU A 14 -41.02 47.93 -16.65
C LEU A 14 -40.34 46.91 -17.59
N ALA A 15 -39.14 47.23 -18.04
CA ALA A 15 -38.27 46.30 -18.76
C ALA A 15 -37.78 45.24 -17.77
N LEU A 16 -38.35 44.04 -17.86
CA LEU A 16 -37.90 42.86 -17.15
C LEU A 16 -36.57 42.40 -17.77
N ILE A 17 -35.44 42.87 -17.22
CA ILE A 17 -34.12 42.36 -17.59
C ILE A 17 -34.01 40.97 -16.95
N ALA A 18 -34.26 39.93 -17.76
CA ALA A 18 -33.94 38.57 -17.39
C ALA A 18 -32.42 38.43 -17.31
N THR A 19 -31.87 38.54 -16.10
CA THR A 19 -30.51 38.08 -15.80
C THR A 19 -30.49 36.57 -16.04
N LEU A 20 -30.02 36.17 -17.22
CA LEU A 20 -29.55 34.82 -17.49
C LEU A 20 -28.41 34.54 -16.51
N ALA A 21 -28.75 34.04 -15.33
CA ALA A 21 -27.79 33.42 -14.45
C ALA A 21 -27.16 32.28 -15.24
N HIS A 22 -25.92 32.48 -15.69
CA HIS A 22 -25.07 31.37 -16.10
C HIS A 22 -24.99 30.46 -14.88
N VAL A 23 -25.74 29.36 -14.92
CA VAL A 23 -25.45 28.24 -14.03
C VAL A 23 -24.09 27.76 -14.53
N PRO A 24 -23.01 27.89 -13.73
CA PRO A 24 -21.75 27.30 -14.13
C PRO A 24 -22.02 25.82 -14.38
N ASP A 25 -21.61 25.32 -15.55
CA ASP A 25 -21.71 23.91 -15.85
C ASP A 25 -21.13 23.15 -14.67
N ALA A 26 -21.97 22.35 -14.01
CA ALA A 26 -21.53 21.44 -12.97
C ALA A 26 -20.64 20.41 -13.66
N ARG A 27 -19.34 20.72 -13.75
CA ARG A 27 -18.34 19.83 -14.29
C ARG A 27 -18.20 18.69 -13.29
N ALA A 28 -18.45 17.47 -13.74
CA ALA A 28 -18.04 16.29 -13.00
C ALA A 28 -16.52 16.36 -12.91
N GLY A 29 -16.01 16.78 -11.74
CA GLY A 29 -14.59 16.91 -11.51
C GLY A 29 -13.92 15.54 -11.57
N ASN A 30 -12.60 15.55 -11.74
CA ASN A 30 -11.75 14.36 -11.77
C ASN A 30 -11.82 13.48 -10.48
N THR A 31 -12.73 13.74 -9.54
CA THR A 31 -12.79 13.10 -8.23
C THR A 31 -13.35 11.68 -8.23
N VAL A 32 -13.95 11.20 -9.32
CA VAL A 32 -14.82 9.99 -9.31
C VAL A 32 -14.10 8.69 -9.70
N HIS A 33 -12.95 8.72 -10.40
CA HIS A 33 -12.29 7.48 -10.82
C HIS A 33 -11.20 7.00 -9.84
N PRO A 34 -11.06 5.69 -9.59
CA PRO A 34 -9.89 5.16 -8.89
C PRO A 34 -8.61 5.50 -9.64
N ARG A 35 -7.54 5.75 -8.90
CA ARG A 35 -6.23 6.10 -9.47
C ARG A 35 -5.54 4.81 -9.87
N THR A 36 -4.82 4.83 -10.97
CA THR A 36 -4.15 3.64 -11.48
C THR A 36 -2.79 3.45 -10.78
N PRO A 37 -2.67 2.56 -9.79
CA PRO A 37 -1.44 2.39 -9.04
C PRO A 37 -0.34 1.73 -9.88
N VAL A 38 0.89 1.90 -9.43
CA VAL A 38 1.99 0.99 -9.78
C VAL A 38 1.77 -0.34 -9.07
N LEU A 39 1.84 -1.44 -9.82
CA LEU A 39 1.86 -2.80 -9.29
C LEU A 39 3.27 -3.37 -9.41
N TRP A 40 3.69 -4.11 -8.39
CA TRP A 40 5.03 -4.67 -8.34
C TRP A 40 4.98 -6.17 -8.63
N PRO A 41 5.66 -6.65 -9.69
CA PRO A 41 5.78 -8.08 -9.93
C PRO A 41 6.64 -8.74 -8.84
N ASP A 42 6.55 -10.07 -8.76
CA ASP A 42 7.40 -10.86 -7.87
C ASP A 42 8.89 -10.60 -8.17
N ALA A 43 9.65 -10.31 -7.13
CA ALA A 43 11.09 -10.12 -7.18
C ALA A 43 11.73 -10.59 -5.86
N PRO A 44 13.05 -10.84 -5.83
CA PRO A 44 13.74 -11.08 -4.57
C PRO A 44 13.49 -9.92 -3.60
N CYS A 45 13.13 -10.27 -2.35
CA CYS A 45 12.79 -9.30 -1.31
C CYS A 45 13.94 -8.36 -0.93
N ILE A 46 15.18 -8.80 -1.13
CA ILE A 46 16.39 -7.98 -1.08
C ILE A 46 17.15 -8.20 -2.38
N GLN A 47 17.42 -7.12 -3.10
CA GLN A 47 18.20 -7.10 -4.33
C GLN A 47 19.49 -6.33 -4.09
N THR A 48 20.60 -6.73 -4.70
CA THR A 48 21.90 -6.07 -4.50
C THR A 48 22.38 -5.46 -5.80
N VAL A 49 22.89 -4.23 -5.71
CA VAL A 49 23.50 -3.47 -6.80
C VAL A 49 24.94 -3.18 -6.43
N ASP A 50 25.87 -3.90 -7.07
CA ASP A 50 27.30 -3.62 -6.96
C ASP A 50 27.69 -2.56 -8.01
N ARG A 51 27.90 -1.33 -7.53
CA ARG A 51 28.26 -0.18 -8.37
C ARG A 51 29.63 -0.33 -9.02
N SER A 52 30.50 -1.19 -8.48
CA SER A 52 31.83 -1.44 -9.04
C SER A 52 31.78 -2.31 -10.31
N ALA A 53 30.75 -3.15 -10.43
CA ALA A 53 30.49 -3.97 -11.61
C ALA A 53 29.49 -3.31 -12.57
N GLU A 54 28.31 -2.94 -12.08
CA GLU A 54 27.23 -2.32 -12.86
C GLU A 54 26.45 -1.31 -12.00
N SER A 55 26.54 -0.03 -12.37
CA SER A 55 25.87 1.05 -11.66
C SER A 55 24.45 1.35 -12.15
N ASN A 56 23.87 0.49 -12.98
CA ASN A 56 22.50 0.59 -13.44
C ASN A 56 21.68 -0.55 -12.87
N PHE A 57 20.67 -0.23 -12.08
CA PHE A 57 19.71 -1.21 -11.58
C PHE A 57 18.42 -1.14 -12.40
N ALA A 58 18.07 -2.24 -13.05
CA ALA A 58 16.84 -2.34 -13.82
C ALA A 58 15.76 -3.06 -13.01
N PHE A 59 14.55 -2.50 -12.96
CA PHE A 59 13.40 -3.16 -12.37
C PHE A 59 12.15 -2.98 -13.24
N SER A 60 11.20 -3.91 -13.08
CA SER A 60 9.93 -3.90 -13.80
C SER A 60 8.79 -3.47 -12.89
N TYR A 61 7.71 -2.98 -13.49
CA TYR A 61 6.45 -2.72 -12.82
C TYR A 61 5.30 -3.05 -13.76
N GLU A 62 4.11 -3.22 -13.20
CA GLU A 62 2.88 -3.47 -13.94
C GLU A 62 1.83 -2.40 -13.63
N ILE A 63 0.78 -2.36 -14.45
CA ILE A 63 -0.39 -1.49 -14.25
C ILE A 63 -1.67 -2.33 -14.42
N PRO A 64 -2.74 -2.07 -13.65
CA PRO A 64 -3.97 -2.83 -13.78
C PRO A 64 -4.74 -2.49 -15.07
N ALA A 65 -4.61 -1.27 -15.56
CA ALA A 65 -5.24 -0.76 -16.78
C ALA A 65 -4.44 0.41 -17.34
N GLU A 66 -4.65 0.75 -18.62
CA GLU A 66 -4.14 2.01 -19.18
C GLU A 66 -4.97 3.19 -18.70
N ASP A 67 -4.32 4.32 -18.48
CA ASP A 67 -4.94 5.52 -17.93
C ASP A 67 -4.36 6.77 -18.62
N THR A 68 -4.97 7.15 -19.74
CA THR A 68 -4.45 8.22 -20.61
C THR A 68 -5.48 9.30 -20.93
N LEU A 69 -6.71 9.18 -20.43
CA LEU A 69 -7.83 10.04 -20.82
C LEU A 69 -7.95 11.24 -19.89
N LEU A 70 -7.25 12.33 -20.20
CA LEU A 70 -7.29 13.55 -19.40
C LEU A 70 -8.63 14.28 -19.49
N SER A 71 -9.13 14.75 -18.35
CA SER A 71 -10.22 15.73 -18.26
C SER A 71 -9.69 17.16 -18.41
N VAL A 72 -10.60 18.10 -18.65
CA VAL A 72 -10.26 19.52 -18.90
C VAL A 72 -9.65 20.24 -17.69
N ASP A 73 -9.84 19.68 -16.50
CA ASP A 73 -9.34 20.16 -15.21
C ASP A 73 -8.01 19.51 -14.79
N GLU A 74 -7.41 18.65 -15.62
CA GLU A 74 -6.12 18.01 -15.37
C GLU A 74 -4.97 18.69 -16.10
N PHE A 75 -3.75 18.49 -15.60
CA PHE A 75 -2.54 18.88 -16.32
C PHE A 75 -2.27 17.93 -17.51
N ASP A 76 -1.67 18.46 -18.57
CA ASP A 76 -1.25 17.68 -19.74
C ASP A 76 -0.22 16.57 -19.41
N ASP A 77 0.51 16.73 -18.29
CA ASP A 77 1.49 15.75 -17.79
C ASP A 77 0.94 14.85 -16.67
N SER A 78 -0.34 14.98 -16.31
CA SER A 78 -1.04 14.12 -15.34
C SER A 78 -1.14 12.67 -15.83
N ARG A 79 -1.58 11.76 -14.96
CA ARG A 79 -1.74 10.32 -15.23
C ARG A 79 -0.43 9.69 -15.70
N THR A 80 0.60 9.99 -14.93
CA THR A 80 1.95 9.47 -15.17
C THR A 80 2.53 8.83 -13.91
N HIS A 81 3.42 7.87 -14.10
CA HIS A 81 4.19 7.24 -13.03
C HIS A 81 5.60 7.81 -12.95
N GLN A 82 6.07 8.00 -11.73
CA GLN A 82 7.43 8.39 -11.39
C GLN A 82 7.98 7.42 -10.35
N PHE A 83 9.29 7.19 -10.35
CA PHE A 83 9.93 6.28 -9.41
C PHE A 83 10.94 7.02 -8.55
N ILE A 84 10.95 6.70 -7.25
CA ILE A 84 11.76 7.37 -6.23
C ILE A 84 12.40 6.29 -5.34
N GLY A 85 13.69 6.48 -5.02
CA GLY A 85 14.39 5.69 -4.03
C GLY A 85 14.41 6.42 -2.69
N PHE A 86 14.18 5.71 -1.59
CA PHE A 86 14.20 6.23 -0.22
C PHE A 86 15.22 5.50 0.63
N CYS A 87 16.01 6.21 1.43
CA CYS A 87 17.06 5.59 2.25
C CYS A 87 16.51 4.84 3.49
N ARG A 88 15.20 4.90 3.70
CA ARG A 88 14.45 4.22 4.78
C ARG A 88 13.03 3.92 4.34
N GLN A 89 12.37 3.01 5.04
CA GLN A 89 10.95 2.71 4.84
C GLN A 89 10.04 3.64 5.64
N TRP A 90 8.74 3.58 5.38
CA TRP A 90 7.69 4.22 6.18
C TRP A 90 6.61 3.20 6.58
N PRO A 91 5.88 3.43 7.70
CA PRO A 91 4.76 2.59 8.10
C PRO A 91 3.63 2.61 7.08
N ALA A 92 2.92 1.49 6.92
CA ALA A 92 1.74 1.44 6.08
C ALA A 92 0.69 2.50 6.51
N GLY A 93 0.01 3.11 5.54
CA GLY A 93 -0.93 4.20 5.79
C GLY A 93 -0.30 5.54 6.21
N ARG A 94 1.04 5.64 6.25
CA ARG A 94 1.77 6.89 6.51
C ARG A 94 2.77 7.17 5.39
N PRO A 95 2.30 7.41 4.16
CA PRO A 95 3.17 7.67 3.03
C PRO A 95 3.98 8.96 3.26
N PRO A 96 5.04 9.18 2.45
CA PRO A 96 5.71 10.46 2.38
C PRO A 96 4.73 11.58 1.94
N PRO A 97 5.17 12.85 2.01
CA PRO A 97 4.41 13.98 1.49
C PRO A 97 3.77 13.72 0.12
N ARG A 98 2.57 14.28 -0.08
CA ARG A 98 1.78 14.07 -1.29
C ARG A 98 2.49 14.57 -2.55
N TYR A 99 3.28 15.62 -2.42
CA TYR A 99 4.02 16.22 -3.53
C TYR A 99 5.50 15.88 -3.42
N ILE A 100 6.14 15.66 -4.57
CA ILE A 100 7.60 15.48 -4.62
C ILE A 100 8.28 16.85 -4.52
N SER A 101 7.88 17.79 -5.38
CA SER A 101 8.52 19.10 -5.50
C SER A 101 7.63 20.26 -5.07
N THR A 102 8.23 21.37 -4.67
CA THR A 102 7.51 22.63 -4.45
C THR A 102 6.89 23.14 -5.74
N PHE A 103 7.56 22.95 -6.88
CA PHE A 103 7.07 23.36 -8.19
C PHE A 103 5.73 22.70 -8.56
N ASP A 104 5.60 21.39 -8.35
CA ASP A 104 4.38 20.65 -8.62
C ASP A 104 3.21 21.10 -7.71
N LEU A 105 3.52 21.44 -6.45
CA LEU A 105 2.54 21.97 -5.50
C LEU A 105 2.09 23.37 -5.91
N GLU A 106 3.02 24.28 -6.25
CA GLU A 106 2.71 25.64 -6.73
C GLU A 106 1.81 25.61 -7.95
N ARG A 107 2.12 24.76 -8.95
CA ARG A 107 1.24 24.55 -10.12
C ARG A 107 -0.16 24.09 -9.72
N SER A 108 -0.25 23.16 -8.76
CA SER A 108 -1.55 22.63 -8.30
C SER A 108 -2.39 23.69 -7.58
N VAL A 109 -1.75 24.56 -6.79
CA VAL A 109 -2.39 25.71 -6.15
C VAL A 109 -2.86 26.74 -7.19
N GLU A 110 -2.01 27.06 -8.18
CA GLU A 110 -2.36 27.99 -9.26
C GLU A 110 -3.56 27.49 -10.09
N ALA A 111 -3.63 26.18 -10.33
CA ALA A 111 -4.74 25.54 -11.02
C ALA A 111 -6.02 25.41 -10.16
N GLY A 112 -5.97 25.80 -8.88
CA GLY A 112 -7.09 25.68 -7.94
C GLY A 112 -7.40 24.24 -7.52
N LEU A 113 -6.45 23.32 -7.70
CA LEU A 113 -6.56 21.91 -7.27
C LEU A 113 -6.19 21.73 -5.79
N GLU A 114 -5.37 22.63 -5.25
CA GLU A 114 -4.89 22.60 -3.87
C GLU A 114 -5.08 23.93 -3.13
N GLN A 115 -4.99 23.86 -1.81
CA GLN A 115 -5.09 25.00 -0.90
C GLN A 115 -3.77 25.79 -0.85
N PRO A 116 -3.78 27.13 -0.98
CA PRO A 116 -2.57 27.96 -0.91
C PRO A 116 -1.76 27.78 0.38
N GLU A 117 -2.43 27.47 1.49
CA GLU A 117 -1.80 27.26 2.80
C GLU A 117 -0.79 26.10 2.82
N LEU A 118 -0.91 25.16 1.87
CA LEU A 118 0.05 24.05 1.75
C LEU A 118 1.44 24.51 1.33
N LEU A 119 1.57 25.65 0.65
CA LEU A 119 2.87 26.22 0.26
C LEU A 119 3.69 26.69 1.46
N ASP A 120 3.03 27.03 2.56
CA ASP A 120 3.67 27.45 3.80
C ASP A 120 4.03 26.26 4.73
N ASP A 121 3.55 25.05 4.41
CA ASP A 121 3.83 23.84 5.18
C ASP A 121 5.02 23.07 4.59
N PRO A 122 6.19 23.01 5.28
CA PRO A 122 7.35 22.28 4.80
C PRO A 122 7.12 20.77 4.68
N GLU A 123 6.10 20.20 5.33
CA GLU A 123 5.78 18.77 5.22
C GLU A 123 4.83 18.46 4.05
N SER A 124 4.42 19.46 3.27
CA SER A 124 3.61 19.26 2.06
C SER A 124 4.39 18.62 0.89
N THR A 125 5.72 18.76 0.87
CA THR A 125 6.57 18.24 -0.20
C THR A 125 7.78 17.44 0.30
N LEU A 126 8.29 16.51 -0.52
CA LEU A 126 9.52 15.78 -0.20
C LEU A 126 10.76 16.68 -0.18
N GLU A 127 10.79 17.73 -1.01
CA GLU A 127 11.92 18.67 -1.09
C GLU A 127 12.09 19.50 0.18
N THR A 128 10.98 19.90 0.81
CA THR A 128 10.98 20.75 1.99
C THR A 128 10.87 19.98 3.30
N SER A 129 10.43 18.72 3.27
CA SER A 129 10.19 17.92 4.48
C SER A 129 11.50 17.66 5.23
N ALA A 130 11.52 18.09 6.50
CA ALA A 130 12.66 17.84 7.38
C ALA A 130 12.80 16.34 7.68
N ALA A 131 11.68 15.61 7.68
CA ALA A 131 11.70 14.17 7.89
C ALA A 131 12.49 13.46 6.78
N TRP A 132 12.36 13.89 5.53
CA TRP A 132 12.93 13.20 4.36
C TRP A 132 14.22 13.83 3.82
N ALA A 133 14.66 14.98 4.35
CA ALA A 133 15.88 15.65 3.94
C ALA A 133 17.09 14.69 3.84
N GLY A 134 17.69 14.59 2.65
CA GLY A 134 18.85 13.74 2.37
C GLY A 134 18.56 12.23 2.34
N CYS A 135 17.30 11.79 2.38
CA CYS A 135 16.90 10.39 2.46
C CYS A 135 16.01 9.95 1.28
N TRP A 136 16.14 10.62 0.13
CA TRP A 136 15.47 10.19 -1.10
C TRP A 136 16.25 10.63 -2.34
N THR A 137 15.96 9.99 -3.47
CA THR A 137 16.53 10.33 -4.78
C THR A 137 15.55 10.02 -5.91
N ARG A 138 15.60 10.81 -6.98
CA ARG A 138 14.79 10.57 -8.17
C ARG A 138 15.39 9.41 -8.97
N ILE A 139 14.59 8.38 -9.23
CA ILE A 139 14.92 7.34 -10.21
C ILE A 139 14.45 7.80 -11.59
N THR A 140 13.27 8.41 -11.65
CA THR A 140 12.72 9.07 -12.83
C THR A 140 12.62 10.57 -12.58
N ALA A 141 13.12 11.38 -13.50
CA ALA A 141 13.02 12.85 -13.41
C ALA A 141 11.56 13.33 -13.59
N ASP A 142 11.25 14.53 -13.11
CA ASP A 142 9.88 15.09 -13.10
C ASP A 142 9.34 15.31 -14.54
N ASP A 143 10.21 15.58 -15.50
CA ASP A 143 9.89 15.73 -16.93
C ASP A 143 9.97 14.41 -17.71
N ALA A 144 10.46 13.34 -17.08
CA ALA A 144 10.58 12.01 -17.64
C ALA A 144 9.53 11.04 -17.08
N ARG A 145 8.48 11.55 -16.43
CA ARG A 145 7.37 10.73 -15.92
C ARG A 145 6.77 9.90 -17.05
N ARG A 146 6.45 8.65 -16.73
CA ARG A 146 6.06 7.64 -17.71
C ARG A 146 4.54 7.64 -17.86
N PRO A 147 3.98 7.70 -19.08
CA PRO A 147 2.54 7.60 -19.25
C PRO A 147 2.03 6.24 -18.78
N ILE A 148 0.83 6.20 -18.19
CA ILE A 148 0.21 4.96 -17.70
C ILE A 148 -0.34 4.16 -18.90
N THR A 149 0.56 3.47 -19.58
CA THR A 149 0.27 2.62 -20.75
C THR A 149 1.00 1.29 -20.60
N TYR A 150 0.46 0.23 -21.21
CA TYR A 150 1.14 -1.06 -21.17
C TYR A 150 2.50 -1.02 -21.89
N ALA A 151 2.61 -0.21 -22.94
CA ALA A 151 3.87 -0.02 -23.66
C ALA A 151 4.95 0.60 -22.75
N ALA A 152 4.61 1.68 -22.03
CA ALA A 152 5.53 2.29 -21.09
C ALA A 152 5.81 1.38 -19.88
N ALA A 153 4.86 0.58 -19.40
CA ALA A 153 5.10 -0.36 -18.30
C ALA A 153 5.97 -1.57 -18.72
N ALA A 154 5.92 -1.97 -19.99
CA ALA A 154 6.71 -3.08 -20.51
C ALA A 154 8.22 -2.77 -20.59
N ASP A 155 8.57 -1.49 -20.71
CA ASP A 155 9.97 -1.04 -20.69
C ASP A 155 10.49 -1.02 -19.24
N PRO A 156 11.64 -1.63 -18.91
CA PRO A 156 12.17 -1.58 -17.55
C PRO A 156 12.49 -0.14 -17.13
N VAL A 157 12.38 0.14 -15.83
CA VAL A 157 12.89 1.37 -15.23
C VAL A 157 14.35 1.16 -14.91
N ILE A 158 15.21 2.08 -15.37
CA ILE A 158 16.65 2.04 -15.12
C ILE A 158 16.98 3.09 -14.06
N TRP A 159 17.51 2.63 -12.93
CA TRP A 159 18.03 3.48 -11.86
C TRP A 159 19.55 3.58 -11.96
N ALA A 160 20.05 4.76 -12.31
CA ALA A 160 21.47 5.07 -12.25
C ALA A 160 21.91 5.24 -10.78
N SER A 161 22.51 4.20 -10.22
CA SER A 161 22.92 4.13 -8.80
C SER A 161 24.32 4.68 -8.54
N ALA A 162 25.06 5.12 -9.57
CA ALA A 162 26.44 5.57 -9.45
C ALA A 162 26.65 6.62 -8.33
N GLU A 163 25.75 7.61 -8.23
CA GLU A 163 25.81 8.68 -7.23
C GLU A 163 24.96 8.42 -5.97
N VAL A 164 24.26 7.28 -5.92
CA VAL A 164 23.41 6.90 -4.78
C VAL A 164 24.31 6.40 -3.65
N PRO A 165 24.26 6.96 -2.43
CA PRO A 165 25.06 6.45 -1.31
C PRO A 165 24.83 4.95 -1.08
N ALA A 166 25.91 4.25 -0.73
CA ALA A 166 25.82 2.86 -0.29
C ALA A 166 24.84 2.76 0.90
N GLY A 167 24.02 1.72 0.91
CA GLY A 167 22.93 1.58 1.88
C GLY A 167 21.78 0.74 1.35
N THR A 168 20.77 0.53 2.21
CA THR A 168 19.52 -0.16 1.85
C THR A 168 18.45 0.86 1.50
N TRP A 169 17.92 0.76 0.28
CA TRP A 169 16.95 1.69 -0.29
C TRP A 169 15.62 1.01 -0.57
N LEU A 170 14.53 1.71 -0.27
CA LEU A 170 13.18 1.35 -0.69
C LEU A 170 12.88 2.04 -2.01
N VAL A 171 12.37 1.30 -2.99
CA VAL A 171 11.81 1.87 -4.22
C VAL A 171 10.31 2.07 -4.06
N ALA A 172 9.80 3.21 -4.52
CA ALA A 172 8.37 3.45 -4.60
C ALA A 172 7.97 4.09 -5.93
N GLY A 173 6.78 3.72 -6.36
CA GLY A 173 6.07 4.30 -7.49
C GLY A 173 5.19 5.42 -7.00
N TYR A 174 5.20 6.52 -7.74
CA TYR A 174 4.41 7.71 -7.51
C TYR A 174 3.50 7.93 -8.70
N THR A 175 2.19 8.01 -8.47
CA THR A 175 1.23 8.40 -9.49
C THR A 175 1.00 9.89 -9.40
N TRP A 176 1.39 10.61 -10.43
CA TRP A 176 1.16 12.04 -10.58
C TRP A 176 -0.24 12.26 -11.17
N GLU A 177 -1.18 12.65 -10.31
CA GLU A 177 -2.55 12.97 -10.66
C GLU A 177 -3.14 13.92 -9.59
N PRO A 178 -2.69 15.19 -9.55
CA PRO A 178 -3.10 16.12 -8.50
C PRO A 178 -4.61 16.39 -8.56
N PRO A 179 -5.26 16.61 -7.40
CA PRO A 179 -4.67 16.72 -6.06
C PRO A 179 -4.56 15.37 -5.33
N TYR A 180 -4.71 14.23 -6.01
CA TYR A 180 -4.79 12.91 -5.39
C TYR A 180 -3.62 11.99 -5.79
N ASN A 181 -2.41 12.52 -5.67
CA ASN A 181 -1.20 11.74 -5.93
C ASN A 181 -1.11 10.51 -5.02
N LEU A 182 -0.59 9.40 -5.56
CA LEU A 182 -0.57 8.10 -4.88
C LEU A 182 0.85 7.54 -4.79
N TRP A 183 1.20 7.03 -3.61
CA TRP A 183 2.45 6.31 -3.36
C TRP A 183 2.21 4.80 -3.27
N MET A 184 3.00 4.01 -4.00
CA MET A 184 3.01 2.55 -3.96
C MET A 184 4.42 2.03 -3.71
N ARG A 185 4.66 1.44 -2.54
CA ARG A 185 5.96 0.85 -2.19
C ARG A 185 6.19 -0.46 -2.92
N ALA A 186 7.43 -0.70 -3.35
CA ALA A 186 7.86 -2.02 -3.72
C ALA A 186 7.83 -2.96 -2.50
N PRO A 187 7.50 -4.26 -2.69
CA PRO A 187 7.56 -5.26 -1.62
C PRO A 187 8.99 -5.65 -1.23
N TRP A 188 9.98 -5.16 -1.99
CA TRP A 188 11.40 -5.45 -1.87
C TRP A 188 12.22 -4.18 -1.63
N VAL A 189 13.46 -4.37 -1.20
CA VAL A 189 14.46 -3.31 -1.04
C VAL A 189 15.69 -3.58 -1.89
N VAL A 190 16.46 -2.52 -2.17
CA VAL A 190 17.70 -2.55 -2.93
C VAL A 190 18.86 -2.18 -2.04
N ARG A 191 19.83 -3.06 -1.88
CA ARG A 191 21.11 -2.76 -1.27
C ARG A 191 22.07 -2.25 -2.34
N VAL A 192 22.56 -1.03 -2.18
CA VAL A 192 23.61 -0.44 -3.02
C VAL A 192 24.96 -0.65 -2.34
N THR A 193 25.91 -1.29 -3.02
CA THR A 193 27.27 -1.58 -2.54
C THR A 193 28.33 -1.07 -3.51
N ASP A 194 29.57 -0.95 -3.04
CA ASP A 194 30.75 -0.59 -3.83
C ASP A 194 31.67 -1.80 -4.09
N GLU A 195 31.22 -3.00 -3.73
CA GLU A 195 31.99 -4.23 -3.76
C GLU A 195 31.08 -5.38 -4.23
N ALA A 196 31.65 -6.30 -5.02
CA ALA A 196 30.95 -7.44 -5.63
C ALA A 196 30.43 -8.46 -4.62
N GLU A 197 31.17 -8.66 -3.54
CA GLU A 197 30.76 -9.48 -2.41
C GLU A 197 30.74 -8.56 -1.18
N PRO A 198 29.63 -8.50 -0.44
CA PRO A 198 29.57 -7.64 0.74
C PRO A 198 30.59 -8.15 1.77
N THR A 199 31.57 -7.31 2.08
CA THR A 199 32.49 -7.58 3.18
C THR A 199 31.75 -7.41 4.51
N GLU A 200 32.05 -8.25 5.48
CA GLU A 200 31.48 -8.12 6.82
C GLU A 200 31.95 -6.80 7.47
N PRO A 201 31.04 -6.00 8.09
CA PRO A 201 29.63 -6.28 8.28
C PRO A 201 28.77 -6.00 7.03
N VAL A 202 27.82 -6.88 6.73
CA VAL A 202 26.85 -6.63 5.66
C VAL A 202 25.90 -5.48 6.07
N GLN A 203 25.52 -4.63 5.11
CA GLN A 203 24.54 -3.57 5.35
C GLN A 203 23.16 -4.17 5.69
N ALA A 204 22.63 -3.90 6.89
CA ALA A 204 21.34 -4.44 7.29
C ALA A 204 20.20 -4.07 6.31
N ALA A 205 19.34 -5.04 6.02
CA ALA A 205 18.14 -4.88 5.22
C ALA A 205 17.02 -5.76 5.78
N ALA A 206 15.81 -5.21 5.84
CA ALA A 206 14.62 -5.96 6.20
C ALA A 206 13.39 -5.48 5.44
N THR A 207 12.46 -6.38 5.15
CA THR A 207 11.10 -6.04 4.72
C THR A 207 10.15 -7.10 5.25
N ILE A 208 8.96 -6.67 5.65
CA ILE A 208 7.89 -7.60 6.02
C ILE A 208 7.00 -7.71 4.79
N ALA A 209 6.80 -8.95 4.30
CA ALA A 209 6.00 -9.20 3.13
C ALA A 209 4.53 -8.79 3.35
N ASP A 210 3.73 -8.97 2.31
CA ASP A 210 2.30 -8.70 2.43
C ASP A 210 1.66 -9.61 3.49
N THR A 211 0.77 -9.02 4.28
CA THR A 211 0.07 -9.72 5.35
C THR A 211 -1.41 -9.86 4.97
N ALA A 212 -2.16 -10.69 5.70
CA ALA A 212 -3.61 -10.65 5.56
C ALA A 212 -4.15 -9.23 5.81
N ASP A 213 -5.20 -8.84 5.09
CA ASP A 213 -5.88 -7.54 5.32
C ASP A 213 -6.55 -7.49 6.69
N SER A 214 -7.00 -8.66 7.17
CA SER A 214 -7.64 -8.83 8.46
C SER A 214 -7.24 -10.12 9.15
N LEU A 215 -7.31 -10.13 10.47
CA LEU A 215 -7.02 -11.26 11.33
C LEU A 215 -8.00 -11.28 12.51
N ASP A 216 -8.54 -12.45 12.83
CA ASP A 216 -9.31 -12.59 14.07
C ASP A 216 -8.36 -12.62 15.29
N GLY A 217 -8.84 -12.17 16.45
CA GLY A 217 -7.99 -11.90 17.61
C GLY A 217 -7.16 -13.09 18.12
N GLU A 218 -7.65 -14.31 17.95
CA GLU A 218 -6.95 -15.55 18.33
C GLU A 218 -6.24 -16.24 17.15
N GLU A 219 -6.43 -15.72 15.93
CA GLU A 219 -5.84 -16.32 14.73
C GLU A 219 -4.33 -16.13 14.71
N LEU A 220 -3.62 -17.19 14.31
CA LEU A 220 -2.18 -17.19 14.15
C LEU A 220 -1.84 -16.90 12.68
N LEU A 221 -1.10 -15.82 12.45
CA LEU A 221 -0.53 -15.45 11.15
C LEU A 221 0.97 -15.77 11.12
N GLU A 222 1.47 -16.32 10.03
CA GLU A 222 2.92 -16.41 9.81
C GLU A 222 3.41 -15.14 9.10
N LEU A 223 4.17 -14.31 9.82
CA LEU A 223 4.84 -13.15 9.23
C LEU A 223 6.04 -13.62 8.43
N GLN A 224 6.01 -13.36 7.12
CA GLN A 224 7.15 -13.54 6.23
C GLN A 224 8.03 -12.30 6.30
N ILE A 225 9.24 -12.46 6.84
CA ILE A 225 10.19 -11.37 7.04
C ILE A 225 11.44 -11.70 6.27
N CYS A 226 11.72 -10.91 5.25
CA CYS A 226 12.98 -11.01 4.56
C CYS A 226 14.01 -10.15 5.28
N VAL A 227 15.14 -10.75 5.63
CA VAL A 227 16.20 -10.10 6.40
C VAL A 227 17.57 -10.50 5.88
N ASP A 228 18.49 -9.55 5.93
CA ASP A 228 19.91 -9.80 5.74
C ASP A 228 20.71 -8.85 6.63
N ALA A 229 21.57 -9.42 7.47
CA ALA A 229 22.28 -8.73 8.53
C ALA A 229 23.52 -9.54 8.95
N SER A 230 24.51 -8.87 9.55
CA SER A 230 25.74 -9.54 10.00
C SER A 230 25.44 -10.53 11.13
N PRO A 231 26.22 -11.62 11.27
CA PRO A 231 26.13 -12.50 12.44
C PRO A 231 26.29 -11.72 13.74
N GLY A 232 25.49 -12.05 14.77
CA GLY A 232 25.45 -11.26 16.01
C GLY A 232 24.32 -10.23 16.08
N SER A 233 23.60 -10.00 14.97
CA SER A 233 22.53 -9.00 14.91
C SER A 233 21.27 -9.47 15.65
N THR A 234 20.47 -8.53 16.11
CA THR A 234 19.17 -8.79 16.73
C THR A 234 18.04 -8.21 15.88
N LEU A 235 16.97 -8.97 15.68
CA LEU A 235 15.73 -8.52 15.04
C LEU A 235 14.65 -8.32 16.10
N ALA A 236 14.18 -7.09 16.26
CA ALA A 236 13.05 -6.73 17.11
C ALA A 236 11.79 -6.48 16.27
N LEU A 237 10.74 -7.25 16.52
CA LEU A 237 9.43 -7.06 15.92
C LEU A 237 8.54 -6.25 16.83
N ALA A 238 7.80 -5.31 16.25
CA ALA A 238 6.91 -4.43 16.97
C ALA A 238 5.65 -4.13 16.17
N TRP A 239 4.61 -3.73 16.88
CA TRP A 239 3.36 -3.24 16.31
C TRP A 239 2.99 -1.87 16.89
N ALA A 240 2.15 -1.12 16.19
CA ALA A 240 1.52 0.09 16.70
C ALA A 240 0.10 0.22 16.15
N SER A 241 -0.79 0.82 16.92
CA SER A 241 -2.13 1.21 16.43
C SER A 241 -2.01 2.36 15.44
N THR A 242 -2.80 2.35 14.36
CA THR A 242 -2.80 3.44 13.38
C THR A 242 -3.58 4.67 13.84
N LYS A 243 -4.46 4.53 14.85
CA LYS A 243 -5.36 5.60 15.32
C LYS A 243 -4.63 6.83 15.88
N PRO A 244 -3.62 6.71 16.77
CA PRO A 244 -2.95 7.88 17.33
C PRO A 244 -2.14 8.63 16.27
N ALA A 245 -2.06 9.96 16.36
CA ALA A 245 -1.28 10.77 15.41
C ALA A 245 0.22 10.40 15.42
N GLN A 246 0.76 9.98 16.56
CA GLN A 246 2.12 9.46 16.71
C GLN A 246 2.06 7.96 17.01
N LEU A 247 2.82 7.14 16.29
CA LEU A 247 2.83 5.69 16.52
C LEU A 247 3.55 5.35 17.82
N GLU A 248 2.84 4.66 18.71
CA GLU A 248 3.37 4.09 19.95
C GLU A 248 3.67 2.62 19.74
N TRP A 249 4.96 2.28 19.66
CA TRP A 249 5.41 0.95 19.30
C TRP A 249 5.50 0.02 20.51
N SER A 250 4.85 -1.14 20.39
CA SER A 250 4.90 -2.22 21.36
C SER A 250 5.66 -3.41 20.79
N THR A 251 6.62 -3.95 21.54
CA THR A 251 7.43 -5.10 21.11
C THR A 251 6.59 -6.38 21.11
N LEU A 252 6.75 -7.18 20.05
CA LEU A 252 6.17 -8.50 19.87
C LEU A 252 7.18 -9.59 20.23
N ALA A 253 8.36 -9.52 19.62
CA ALA A 253 9.39 -10.54 19.72
C ALA A 253 10.76 -9.93 19.48
N THR A 254 11.77 -10.59 20.04
CA THR A 254 13.19 -10.31 19.78
C THR A 254 13.84 -11.63 19.37
N ILE A 255 14.56 -11.63 18.25
CA ILE A 255 15.14 -12.81 17.63
C ILE A 255 16.62 -12.55 17.40
N ASP A 256 17.48 -13.42 17.91
CA ASP A 256 18.93 -13.36 17.66
C ASP A 256 19.27 -13.99 16.30
N LEU A 257 20.03 -13.28 15.47
CA LEU A 257 20.41 -13.69 14.11
C LEU A 257 21.78 -14.40 14.07
N ASP A 258 22.22 -14.96 15.20
CA ASP A 258 23.59 -15.45 15.44
C ASP A 258 24.05 -16.64 14.58
N THR A 259 23.15 -17.42 13.98
CA THR A 259 23.51 -18.77 13.50
C THR A 259 22.98 -19.19 12.13
N GLY A 260 22.32 -18.31 11.35
CA GLY A 260 21.47 -18.81 10.26
C GLY A 260 21.40 -18.06 8.95
N LEU A 261 21.82 -16.80 8.85
CA LEU A 261 21.65 -16.03 7.60
C LEU A 261 22.94 -16.09 6.78
N ASN A 262 23.01 -17.02 5.84
CA ASN A 262 24.03 -17.00 4.78
C ASN A 262 23.51 -16.14 3.62
N GLY A 263 23.43 -14.82 3.86
CA GLY A 263 22.83 -13.84 2.95
C GLY A 263 21.33 -13.65 3.17
N PRO A 264 20.63 -13.00 2.21
CA PRO A 264 19.19 -12.75 2.29
C PRO A 264 18.39 -14.01 2.57
N GLY A 265 17.71 -14.01 3.71
CA GLY A 265 16.90 -15.12 4.17
C GLY A 265 15.49 -14.70 4.50
N GLU A 266 14.55 -15.63 4.29
CA GLU A 266 13.18 -15.49 4.74
C GLU A 266 13.04 -16.12 6.13
N LEU A 267 12.57 -15.33 7.09
CA LEU A 267 12.17 -15.78 8.41
C LEU A 267 10.64 -15.84 8.47
N LEU A 268 10.13 -17.01 8.87
CA LEU A 268 8.72 -17.18 9.20
C LEU A 268 8.56 -17.00 10.70
N VAL A 269 7.87 -15.94 11.11
CA VAL A 269 7.65 -15.63 12.52
C VAL A 269 6.17 -15.77 12.85
N PRO A 270 5.78 -16.68 13.75
CA PRO A 270 4.39 -16.77 14.19
C PRO A 270 4.00 -15.49 14.91
N PHE A 271 2.86 -14.94 14.52
CA PHE A 271 2.26 -13.74 15.06
C PHE A 271 0.83 -14.03 15.51
N SER A 272 0.55 -13.68 16.75
CA SER A 272 -0.81 -13.59 17.28
C SER A 272 -0.98 -12.16 17.80
N PRO A 273 -2.05 -11.46 17.41
CA PRO A 273 -2.24 -10.08 17.82
C PRO A 273 -2.55 -10.06 19.32
N PRO A 274 -1.88 -9.21 20.11
CA PRO A 274 -2.16 -9.14 21.54
C PRO A 274 -3.59 -8.67 21.78
N GLU A 275 -4.25 -9.16 22.84
CA GLU A 275 -5.64 -8.82 23.18
C GLU A 275 -5.90 -7.30 23.24
N SER A 276 -4.89 -6.53 23.69
CA SER A 276 -4.95 -5.06 23.75
C SER A 276 -5.09 -4.38 22.37
N SER A 277 -4.85 -5.11 21.30
CA SER A 277 -4.91 -4.65 19.91
C SER A 277 -6.22 -5.03 19.20
N TRP A 278 -7.10 -5.82 19.84
CA TRP A 278 -8.36 -6.25 19.25
C TRP A 278 -9.29 -5.06 18.95
N GLY A 279 -9.94 -5.08 17.79
CA GLY A 279 -10.76 -3.98 17.29
C GLY A 279 -9.95 -2.77 16.79
N GLN A 280 -8.66 -2.97 16.49
CA GLN A 280 -7.78 -1.92 15.99
C GLN A 280 -7.16 -2.29 14.64
N THR A 281 -6.66 -1.27 13.96
CA THR A 281 -5.83 -1.43 12.76
C THR A 281 -4.39 -1.23 13.16
N LEU A 282 -3.53 -2.19 12.84
CA LEU A 282 -2.14 -2.24 13.27
C LEU A 282 -1.20 -1.98 12.10
N VAL A 283 -0.03 -1.45 12.41
CA VAL A 283 1.14 -1.46 11.52
C VAL A 283 2.26 -2.24 12.16
N LEU A 284 3.02 -2.96 11.34
CA LEU A 284 4.13 -3.80 11.77
C LEU A 284 5.47 -3.15 11.45
N ARG A 285 6.47 -3.43 12.28
CA ARG A 285 7.85 -2.98 12.14
C ARG A 285 8.83 -4.07 12.54
N ALA A 286 9.89 -4.19 11.76
CA ALA A 286 11.06 -5.02 11.99
C ALA A 286 12.28 -4.11 12.14
N THR A 287 12.89 -4.07 13.31
CA THR A 287 14.14 -3.32 13.55
C THR A 287 15.29 -4.30 13.69
N ILE A 288 16.30 -4.15 12.84
CA ILE A 288 17.56 -4.88 12.96
C ILE A 288 18.56 -3.98 13.68
N GLU A 289 19.21 -4.50 14.71
CA GLU A 289 20.36 -3.88 15.37
C GLU A 289 21.60 -4.75 15.13
N GLN A 290 22.63 -4.19 14.51
CA GLN A 290 23.88 -4.89 14.24
C GLN A 290 24.90 -4.68 15.37
N PRO A 291 25.83 -5.64 15.61
CA PRO A 291 26.86 -5.52 16.64
C PRO A 291 27.74 -4.27 16.52
N GLN A 292 27.94 -3.77 15.30
CA GLN A 292 28.77 -2.62 14.98
C GLN A 292 28.04 -1.28 15.21
N GLY A 293 26.76 -1.32 15.60
CA GLY A 293 25.95 -0.15 15.94
C GLY A 293 25.04 0.38 14.82
N ASP A 294 25.11 -0.21 13.63
CA ASP A 294 24.19 0.11 12.53
C ASP A 294 22.81 -0.52 12.77
N ALA A 295 21.76 0.18 12.36
CA ALA A 295 20.39 -0.32 12.46
C ALA A 295 19.59 -0.07 11.18
N TYR A 296 18.65 -0.95 10.89
CA TYR A 296 17.70 -0.79 9.78
C TYR A 296 16.28 -1.09 10.22
N VAL A 297 15.31 -0.36 9.66
CA VAL A 297 13.89 -0.51 9.98
C VAL A 297 13.11 -0.87 8.72
N GLY A 298 12.55 -2.07 8.74
CA GLY A 298 11.55 -2.55 7.77
C GLY A 298 10.12 -2.40 8.31
N HIS A 299 9.16 -2.26 7.41
CA HIS A 299 7.73 -2.12 7.73
C HIS A 299 6.88 -3.07 6.89
N GLY A 300 5.75 -3.51 7.44
CA GLY A 300 4.72 -4.23 6.66
C GLY A 300 4.16 -3.37 5.53
N LEU A 301 3.75 -4.01 4.44
CA LEU A 301 3.25 -3.33 3.23
C LEU A 301 1.88 -2.71 3.43
N ALA A 302 0.98 -3.47 4.06
CA ALA A 302 -0.38 -3.08 4.39
C ALA A 302 -0.59 -2.99 5.91
N PRO A 303 -1.57 -2.19 6.37
CA PRO A 303 -2.02 -2.26 7.75
C PRO A 303 -2.86 -3.53 7.97
N LEU A 304 -2.81 -4.09 9.18
CA LEU A 304 -3.55 -5.29 9.57
C LEU A 304 -4.78 -4.91 10.40
N ILE A 305 -5.99 -5.28 9.97
CA ILE A 305 -7.21 -5.08 10.77
C ILE A 305 -7.40 -6.26 11.71
N VAL A 306 -7.40 -6.02 13.02
CA VAL A 306 -7.63 -7.08 14.02
C VAL A 306 -9.06 -7.00 14.53
N PHE A 307 -9.83 -8.04 14.27
CA PHE A 307 -11.17 -8.19 14.86
C PHE A 307 -11.04 -8.78 16.26
N ALA A 308 -11.87 -8.30 17.18
CA ALA A 308 -12.05 -9.03 18.43
C ALA A 308 -12.68 -10.38 18.09
N ASP A 309 -12.24 -11.45 18.74
CA ASP A 309 -12.92 -12.73 18.62
C ASP A 309 -14.42 -12.49 18.91
N PRO A 310 -15.34 -12.91 18.02
CA PRO A 310 -16.73 -13.06 18.40
C PRO A 310 -16.81 -14.21 19.39
N GLY A 311 -16.30 -13.99 20.60
CA GLY A 311 -16.25 -15.00 21.65
C GLY A 311 -17.61 -15.67 21.69
N ASP A 312 -17.59 -17.01 21.75
CA ASP A 312 -18.77 -17.86 21.88
C ASP A 312 -19.77 -17.10 22.73
N GLY A 313 -20.77 -16.52 22.06
CA GLY A 313 -21.74 -15.70 22.74
C GLY A 313 -22.43 -16.64 23.68
N ASP A 314 -22.04 -16.60 24.96
CA ASP A 314 -22.75 -17.26 26.03
C ASP A 314 -24.15 -16.70 25.94
N GLY A 315 -25.01 -17.48 25.29
CA GLY A 315 -26.43 -17.26 25.11
C GLY A 315 -27.14 -17.44 26.44
N ASP A 316 -26.61 -16.84 27.50
CA ASP A 316 -27.25 -16.72 28.80
C ASP A 316 -28.01 -15.39 28.79
N GLY A 317 -28.92 -15.29 27.81
CA GLY A 317 -30.10 -14.43 27.90
C GLY A 317 -31.09 -15.04 28.88
N ASP A 318 -30.64 -15.31 30.10
CA ASP A 318 -31.51 -15.72 31.20
C ASP A 318 -32.15 -14.47 31.81
N GLY A 319 -33.47 -14.52 31.81
CA GLY A 319 -34.34 -13.41 32.13
C GLY A 319 -34.26 -12.93 33.57
N ASN A 320 -34.43 -11.62 33.71
CA ASN A 320 -35.35 -10.97 34.64
C ASN A 320 -35.64 -9.61 33.99
N GLY A 321 -36.87 -9.26 33.65
CA GLY A 321 -38.03 -9.30 34.55
C GLY A 321 -38.21 -7.91 35.15
N ASP A 322 -39.18 -7.19 34.59
CA ASP A 322 -39.89 -6.01 35.11
C ASP A 322 -39.31 -4.61 34.87
N GLY A 323 -40.10 -3.77 34.18
CA GLY A 323 -39.98 -2.32 34.30
C GLY A 323 -40.51 -1.45 33.16
N ASP A 324 -41.79 -1.60 32.80
CA ASP A 324 -42.74 -0.56 32.34
C ASP A 324 -42.25 0.69 31.57
N GLY A 325 -42.85 0.93 30.40
CA GLY A 325 -42.82 2.26 29.78
C GLY A 325 -43.18 2.31 28.30
N GLY A 326 -44.40 1.89 27.94
CA GLY A 326 -44.89 1.97 26.57
C GLY A 326 -45.01 3.39 26.02
N SER A 327 -44.81 3.54 24.71
CA SER A 327 -45.78 4.19 23.84
C SER A 327 -45.53 3.82 22.39
N ALA A 328 -46.51 3.12 21.85
CA ALA A 328 -46.75 3.05 20.43
C ALA A 328 -47.00 4.45 19.87
N ASN A 329 -46.42 4.73 18.70
CA ASN A 329 -47.15 5.39 17.62
C ASN A 329 -46.54 4.89 16.32
N GLY A 330 -47.29 4.05 15.62
CA GLY A 330 -47.09 3.86 14.20
C GLY A 330 -47.55 5.11 13.46
N ASP A 331 -46.85 5.44 12.39
CA ASP A 331 -47.55 5.92 11.20
C ASP A 331 -46.84 5.38 9.97
N THR A 332 -47.60 4.59 9.24
CA THR A 332 -47.35 4.15 7.87
C THR A 332 -47.47 5.34 6.95
N ASP A 333 -46.52 5.55 6.04
CA ASP A 333 -46.91 6.05 4.72
C ASP A 333 -46.04 5.49 3.59
N THR A 334 -46.77 4.98 2.61
CA THR A 334 -46.36 4.37 1.36
C THR A 334 -46.11 5.43 0.29
N GLY A 335 -45.01 5.29 -0.45
CA GLY A 335 -44.73 6.10 -1.65
C GLY A 335 -43.92 5.31 -2.67
N SER A 336 -44.62 4.59 -3.54
CA SER A 336 -44.10 3.95 -4.74
C SER A 336 -43.84 5.01 -5.80
N ASP A 337 -42.69 4.96 -6.49
CA ASP A 337 -42.61 5.44 -7.87
C ASP A 337 -41.59 4.64 -8.69
N THR A 338 -42.14 4.01 -9.72
CA THR A 338 -41.49 3.31 -10.83
C THR A 338 -41.07 4.31 -11.91
N GLY A 339 -39.84 4.19 -12.41
CA GLY A 339 -39.37 4.89 -13.60
C GLY A 339 -38.58 3.96 -14.51
N THR A 340 -39.27 3.41 -15.51
CA THR A 340 -38.72 2.64 -16.63
C THR A 340 -38.37 3.62 -17.76
N GLU A 341 -37.13 3.59 -18.28
CA GLU A 341 -36.88 4.00 -19.66
C GLU A 341 -35.92 3.03 -20.36
N THR A 342 -36.51 2.34 -21.33
CA THR A 342 -35.90 1.65 -22.46
C THR A 342 -35.45 2.67 -23.52
N SER A 343 -34.28 2.47 -24.12
CA SER A 343 -34.07 2.76 -25.55
C SER A 343 -32.97 1.88 -26.12
N ALA A 344 -33.32 1.24 -27.24
CA ALA A 344 -32.51 0.30 -28.00
C ALA A 344 -32.06 0.92 -29.33
N GLY A 345 -30.96 0.42 -29.88
CA GLY A 345 -30.53 0.58 -31.28
C GLY A 345 -29.08 1.07 -31.39
N ALA A 346 -28.21 0.54 -32.25
CA ALA A 346 -28.19 -0.62 -33.13
C ALA A 346 -26.72 -0.74 -33.60
N ASP A 347 -26.19 -1.95 -33.57
CA ASP A 347 -24.92 -2.36 -34.19
C ASP A 347 -25.05 -2.39 -35.73
N PRO A 348 -23.97 -2.32 -36.55
CA PRO A 348 -23.13 -3.51 -36.71
C PRO A 348 -21.63 -3.32 -37.09
N SER A 349 -20.79 -4.21 -36.54
CA SER A 349 -19.66 -4.96 -37.17
C SER A 349 -18.43 -4.16 -37.67
N SER A 350 -17.17 -4.59 -37.60
CA SER A 350 -16.48 -5.85 -37.28
C SER A 350 -14.98 -5.58 -37.10
N GLY A 351 -14.29 -6.28 -36.21
CA GLY A 351 -12.82 -6.33 -36.20
C GLY A 351 -12.28 -6.97 -34.93
N GLY A 352 -11.82 -8.21 -35.04
CA GLY A 352 -11.53 -9.08 -33.90
C GLY A 352 -10.32 -8.68 -33.05
N GLY A 353 -10.44 -8.94 -31.75
CA GLY A 353 -9.35 -8.88 -30.78
C GLY A 353 -9.73 -9.71 -29.56
N SER A 354 -8.91 -10.69 -29.24
CA SER A 354 -9.13 -11.73 -28.24
C SER A 354 -9.52 -11.19 -26.86
N ARG A 355 -10.65 -11.69 -26.34
CA ARG A 355 -11.06 -11.51 -24.94
C ARG A 355 -10.22 -12.46 -24.07
N CYS A 356 -9.28 -11.92 -23.31
CA CYS A 356 -8.83 -12.56 -22.08
C CYS A 356 -9.86 -12.21 -21.01
N SER A 357 -10.78 -13.14 -20.70
CA SER A 357 -11.60 -13.04 -19.50
C SER A 357 -10.66 -13.21 -18.29
N VAL A 358 -10.40 -12.11 -17.59
CA VAL A 358 -9.76 -12.19 -16.27
C VAL A 358 -10.83 -12.69 -15.30
N ASP A 359 -10.63 -13.91 -14.78
CA ASP A 359 -11.49 -14.51 -13.77
C ASP A 359 -11.31 -13.75 -12.44
N PRO A 360 -12.37 -13.17 -11.84
CA PRO A 360 -12.29 -12.42 -10.59
C PRO A 360 -12.16 -13.33 -9.34
N ARG A 361 -11.58 -14.52 -9.47
CA ARG A 361 -11.42 -15.50 -8.38
C ARG A 361 -9.97 -15.82 -8.01
N ARG A 362 -8.99 -15.00 -8.41
CA ARG A 362 -7.64 -15.05 -7.82
C ARG A 362 -7.66 -14.36 -6.46
N GLY A 363 -8.12 -15.11 -5.47
CA GLY A 363 -8.25 -14.70 -4.08
C GLY A 363 -9.01 -15.75 -3.27
N LYS A 364 -8.68 -17.03 -3.46
CA LYS A 364 -9.12 -18.11 -2.56
C LYS A 364 -8.02 -19.16 -2.41
N LEU A 365 -7.48 -19.22 -1.20
CA LEU A 365 -6.81 -20.38 -0.64
C LEU A 365 -7.77 -21.58 -0.68
N ASP A 366 -7.52 -22.51 -1.59
CA ASP A 366 -8.11 -23.84 -1.54
C ASP A 366 -7.02 -24.87 -1.89
N ARG A 367 -6.29 -25.33 -0.87
CA ARG A 367 -5.69 -26.68 -0.87
C ARG A 367 -5.26 -27.13 0.54
N PHE A 368 -6.24 -27.44 1.38
CA PHE A 368 -6.10 -28.51 2.36
C PHE A 368 -6.69 -29.81 1.78
N GLY A 369 -5.92 -30.91 1.86
CA GLY A 369 -6.47 -32.27 1.82
C GLY A 369 -5.86 -33.23 0.81
N ALA A 370 -4.69 -33.80 1.12
CA ALA A 370 -4.51 -35.26 1.20
C ALA A 370 -3.18 -35.60 1.89
N PRO A 371 -3.20 -36.37 3.00
CA PRO A 371 -1.98 -36.73 3.73
C PRO A 371 -1.21 -37.81 2.97
N ARG A 372 0.06 -37.54 2.63
CA ARG A 372 0.98 -38.59 2.22
C ARG A 372 1.45 -39.33 3.48
N ALA A 373 0.86 -40.50 3.69
CA ALA A 373 1.36 -41.53 4.58
C ALA A 373 2.83 -41.84 4.26
N LEU A 374 3.72 -41.55 5.20
CA LEU A 374 5.09 -42.06 5.21
C LEU A 374 5.11 -43.39 6.00
N PRO A 375 5.76 -44.44 5.48
CA PRO A 375 5.77 -45.75 6.13
C PRO A 375 6.71 -45.77 7.35
N PHE A 376 6.10 -45.95 8.51
CA PHE A 376 6.69 -46.43 9.76
C PHE A 376 7.27 -47.84 9.56
N TRP A 377 8.54 -48.01 9.18
CA TRP A 377 9.29 -49.27 9.36
C TRP A 377 10.80 -49.00 9.32
N ALA A 378 11.43 -48.92 10.50
CA ALA A 378 12.81 -49.39 10.75
C ALA A 378 13.31 -48.95 12.15
N LEU A 379 12.75 -49.52 13.22
CA LEU A 379 13.48 -49.58 14.48
C LEU A 379 12.94 -50.75 15.31
N PHE A 380 13.55 -51.94 15.16
CA PHE A 380 13.72 -52.96 16.20
C PHE A 380 14.44 -54.18 15.60
N LEU A 381 15.32 -54.80 16.40
CA LEU A 381 16.26 -55.91 16.09
C LEU A 381 17.59 -55.41 15.51
N VAL A 382 18.74 -55.43 16.20
CA VAL A 382 19.30 -56.48 17.06
C VAL A 382 20.29 -55.87 18.05
N LEU A 383 20.01 -56.01 19.34
CA LEU A 383 21.04 -56.18 20.37
C LEU A 383 21.08 -57.67 20.75
N VAL A 384 22.25 -58.12 21.21
CA VAL A 384 22.62 -59.47 21.71
C VAL A 384 23.26 -60.41 20.67
N ARG A 385 24.60 -60.39 20.59
CA ARG A 385 25.51 -61.50 21.01
C ARG A 385 26.96 -61.09 20.73
N ARG A 386 27.72 -60.74 21.78
CA ARG A 386 28.70 -61.56 22.50
C ARG A 386 30.02 -61.85 21.75
N ARG A 387 31.09 -61.26 22.29
CA ARG A 387 32.40 -61.85 22.64
C ARG A 387 32.77 -63.17 21.93
N HIS A 388 33.80 -63.14 21.08
CA HIS A 388 35.09 -63.84 21.25
C HIS A 388 35.86 -63.87 19.93
N ALA A 389 37.05 -63.25 19.88
CA ALA A 389 38.20 -63.73 19.11
C ALA A 389 39.43 -62.89 19.47
N ARG A 390 40.15 -63.31 20.52
CA ARG A 390 41.59 -63.09 20.65
C ARG A 390 42.25 -64.46 20.42
N GLU A 391 43.39 -64.40 19.73
CA GLU A 391 44.45 -65.43 19.64
C GLU A 391 44.21 -66.64 18.74
N ARG A 392 44.91 -66.62 17.59
CA ARG A 392 45.97 -67.57 17.23
C ARG A 392 46.53 -67.19 15.85
N SER A 393 47.79 -66.76 15.78
CA SER A 393 48.80 -67.17 14.78
C SER A 393 50.08 -66.33 14.95
N ALA A 394 51.18 -67.04 15.21
CA ALA A 394 52.59 -66.64 15.23
C ALA A 394 53.08 -65.80 16.43
#